data_AF-A0AAU9IQQ5-F1
#
_entry.id   AF-A0AAU9IQQ5-F1
#
_cell.length_a   1.000
_cell.length_b   1.000
_cell.length_c   1.000
_cell.angle_alpha   90.00
_cell.angle_beta   90.00
_cell.angle_gamma   90.00
#
_symmetry.space_group_name_H-M   'P 1'
#
loop_
_entity.id
_entity.type
_entity.pdbx_description
1 polymer ?
#
loop_
_entity_poly.entity_id
_entity_poly.type
_entity_poly.pdbx_seq_one_letter_code
_entity_poly.pdbx_strand_id
1 'polypeptide(L)'
;MDELVTCSIGCQNKPIYVCDCADKKIFICYNHLGTHGESAGNHHFTRIMINPDLQTKITIYKFLKNLKLQVKQDRSKIIQESSLLIKQVKESTEKSLRKLLSIEKRLDEYIRLCDTLEEVNNLNSKSFIESALKLSPEDAVKIKLQEDIMMINNSGIKEKIESLFSVKEAKLLFDIDNFEGLGPIKVEPIIKYFRDRVLFAVDVVSQTSISQNINKNWKGWDPTCLLNDGFVFCCFDSETFIITPKNLIIPLDSSRYSNYSGLIAVDDFVYMFGGYGNASFKFSLVSNNWNAIAQYPVSGNRFISCAFINGVILIVGYESQYLYGHNISNNSYTNVPITLNTSTGKTILATKNKAYIIQYNRSCYESSLNDINTWTQFGTSNIFGEGYPRHSYSLLYKDSFYFITCDYRLIEFDLKNKQLKHLKTL
;
A
#
# COMPACT_ATOMS: atom_id res chain seq x y z
N MET A 1 24.88 55.79 -17.79
CA MET A 1 24.11 54.99 -16.82
C MET A 1 22.76 54.83 -17.46
N ASP A 2 22.63 53.78 -18.29
CA ASP A 2 21.38 53.52 -19.00
C ASP A 2 20.38 52.99 -17.98
N GLU A 3 19.20 53.62 -17.92
CA GLU A 3 18.08 53.20 -17.07
C GLU A 3 17.74 51.74 -17.39
N LEU A 4 18.21 50.84 -16.54
CA LEU A 4 17.86 49.43 -16.58
C LEU A 4 16.36 49.32 -16.27
N VAL A 5 15.57 49.17 -17.33
CA VAL A 5 14.13 48.87 -17.28
C VAL A 5 13.94 47.60 -16.44
N THR A 6 13.50 47.77 -15.20
CA THR A 6 13.31 46.69 -14.23
C THR A 6 11.98 45.96 -14.44
N CYS A 7 11.94 44.72 -13.94
CA CYS A 7 10.84 43.76 -13.92
C CYS A 7 9.45 44.36 -13.61
N SER A 8 9.43 45.40 -12.77
CA SER A 8 8.33 46.28 -12.41
C SER A 8 8.89 47.40 -11.53
N ILE A 9 8.21 48.55 -11.42
CA ILE A 9 8.62 49.65 -10.54
C ILE A 9 8.74 49.10 -9.10
N GLY A 10 9.95 49.12 -8.53
CA GLY A 10 10.22 48.64 -7.17
C GLY A 10 10.67 47.17 -7.05
N CYS A 11 10.76 46.40 -8.14
CA CYS A 11 11.27 45.03 -8.07
C CYS A 11 12.81 44.98 -7.94
N GLN A 12 13.30 44.31 -6.90
CA GLN A 12 14.74 44.10 -6.68
C GLN A 12 15.27 42.76 -7.25
N ASN A 13 14.41 41.91 -7.79
CA ASN A 13 14.83 40.62 -8.33
C ASN A 13 15.53 40.79 -9.68
N LYS A 14 16.62 40.04 -9.87
CA LYS A 14 17.37 40.05 -11.14
C LYS A 14 16.47 39.51 -12.28
N PRO A 15 16.37 40.20 -13.42
CA PRO A 15 15.64 39.69 -14.56
C PRO A 15 16.30 38.43 -15.12
N ILE A 16 15.48 37.47 -15.53
CA ILE A 16 15.90 36.19 -16.12
C ILE A 16 15.23 35.90 -17.47
N TYR A 17 14.28 36.74 -17.88
CA TYR A 17 13.62 36.72 -19.18
C TYR A 17 13.67 38.13 -19.80
N VAL A 18 13.65 38.20 -21.12
CA VAL A 18 13.35 39.41 -21.88
C VAL A 18 12.09 39.14 -22.71
N CYS A 19 11.11 40.03 -22.66
CA CYS A 19 9.93 40.01 -23.50
C CYS A 19 10.07 41.08 -24.59
N ASP A 20 9.84 40.70 -25.85
CA ASP A 20 9.78 41.61 -26.99
C ASP A 20 8.30 41.97 -27.28
N CYS A 21 7.68 42.81 -26.44
CA CYS A 21 6.29 43.24 -26.64
C CYS A 21 6.18 44.78 -26.75
N ALA A 22 5.15 45.27 -27.46
CA ALA A 22 4.86 46.71 -27.63
C ALA A 22 6.06 47.57 -28.10
N ASP A 23 6.82 47.04 -29.07
CA ASP A 23 8.01 47.67 -29.68
C ASP A 23 9.14 48.00 -28.67
N LYS A 24 9.13 47.39 -27.48
CA LYS A 24 10.14 47.59 -26.44
C LYS A 24 10.59 46.26 -25.83
N LYS A 25 11.85 46.23 -25.35
CA LYS A 25 12.37 45.10 -24.58
C LYS A 25 12.07 45.29 -23.11
N ILE A 26 11.34 44.34 -22.52
CA ILE A 26 11.00 44.35 -21.10
C ILE A 26 11.74 43.21 -20.40
N PHE A 27 12.55 43.53 -19.40
CA PHE A 27 13.35 42.56 -18.66
C PHE A 27 12.60 42.08 -17.43
N ILE A 28 12.30 40.77 -17.36
CA ILE A 28 11.36 40.20 -16.40
C ILE A 28 12.06 39.11 -15.58
N CYS A 29 11.81 39.14 -14.28
CA CYS A 29 12.26 38.18 -13.27
C CYS A 29 11.22 37.06 -13.11
N TYR A 30 11.59 35.92 -12.52
CA TYR A 30 10.71 34.74 -12.45
C TYR A 30 9.33 35.05 -11.85
N ASN A 31 9.32 35.83 -10.76
CA ASN A 31 8.11 36.11 -9.99
C ASN A 31 7.10 36.99 -10.73
N HIS A 32 7.53 37.80 -11.71
CA HIS A 32 6.62 38.66 -12.47
C HIS A 32 6.38 38.17 -13.91
N LEU A 33 6.88 36.97 -14.26
CA LEU A 33 6.63 36.38 -15.57
C LEU A 33 5.11 36.17 -15.79
N GLY A 34 4.42 35.63 -14.78
CA GLY A 34 2.97 35.42 -14.83
C GLY A 34 2.19 36.73 -14.98
N THR A 35 2.45 37.70 -14.10
CA THR A 35 1.77 39.01 -14.13
C THR A 35 1.99 39.78 -15.43
N HIS A 36 3.17 39.63 -16.06
CA HIS A 36 3.42 40.24 -17.36
C HIS A 36 2.70 39.48 -18.49
N GLY A 37 2.72 38.14 -18.46
CA GLY A 37 2.05 37.31 -19.46
C GLY A 37 0.52 37.47 -19.49
N GLU A 38 -0.08 37.91 -18.38
CA GLU A 38 -1.51 38.25 -18.30
C GLU A 38 -1.87 39.60 -18.93
N SER A 39 -0.89 40.46 -19.22
CA SER A 39 -1.15 41.76 -19.87
C SER A 39 -1.53 41.60 -21.34
N ALA A 40 -2.36 42.49 -21.88
CA ALA A 40 -2.78 42.42 -23.27
C ALA A 40 -1.59 42.66 -24.23
N GLY A 41 -1.33 41.70 -25.12
CA GLY A 41 -0.27 41.81 -26.13
C GLY A 41 0.25 40.45 -26.61
N ASN A 42 0.99 40.44 -27.72
CA ASN A 42 1.74 39.28 -28.15
C ASN A 42 3.09 39.26 -27.42
N HIS A 43 3.24 38.34 -26.48
CA HIS A 43 4.46 38.20 -25.67
C HIS A 43 5.40 37.17 -26.26
N HIS A 44 6.66 37.55 -26.48
CA HIS A 44 7.72 36.63 -26.87
C HIS A 44 8.83 36.63 -25.81
N PHE A 45 8.80 35.63 -24.93
CA PHE A 45 9.76 35.50 -23.83
C PHE A 45 11.02 34.75 -24.25
N THR A 46 12.16 35.43 -24.20
CA THR A 46 13.48 34.81 -24.35
C THR A 46 14.18 34.77 -22.99
N ARG A 47 14.65 33.59 -22.56
CA ARG A 47 15.41 33.49 -21.31
C ARG A 47 16.76 34.20 -21.45
N ILE A 48 17.09 35.07 -20.51
CA ILE A 48 18.40 35.71 -20.43
C ILE A 48 19.39 34.63 -20.03
N MET A 49 20.17 34.18 -21.01
CA MET A 49 21.27 33.27 -20.79
C MET A 49 22.40 34.05 -20.12
N ILE A 50 22.44 34.06 -18.79
CA ILE A 50 23.62 34.51 -18.06
C ILE A 50 24.73 33.54 -18.45
N ASN A 51 25.74 34.04 -19.17
CA ASN A 51 26.95 33.29 -19.44
C ASN A 51 27.60 33.01 -18.07
N PRO A 52 27.55 31.76 -17.56
CA PRO A 52 28.06 31.48 -16.23
C PRO A 52 29.55 31.78 -16.22
N ASP A 53 30.07 32.22 -15.08
CA ASP A 53 31.51 32.34 -14.91
C ASP A 53 32.19 30.96 -15.12
N LEU A 54 33.49 30.97 -15.36
CA LEU A 54 34.26 29.76 -15.68
C LEU A 54 34.10 28.68 -14.58
N GLN A 55 34.04 29.08 -13.31
CA GLN A 55 33.92 28.14 -12.19
C GLN A 55 32.55 27.48 -12.16
N THR A 56 31.49 28.26 -12.40
CA THR A 56 30.13 27.74 -12.53
C THR A 56 30.01 26.78 -13.73
N LYS A 57 30.62 27.12 -14.88
CA LYS A 57 30.67 26.21 -16.05
C LYS A 57 31.38 24.89 -15.75
N ILE A 58 32.54 24.94 -15.09
CA ILE A 58 33.28 23.74 -14.69
C ILE A 58 32.43 22.87 -13.75
N THR A 59 31.72 23.48 -12.81
CA THR A 59 30.85 22.77 -11.85
C THR A 59 29.68 22.09 -12.57
N ILE A 60 28.98 22.80 -13.46
CA ILE A 60 27.89 22.25 -14.29
C ILE A 60 28.42 21.11 -15.17
N TYR A 61 29.57 21.30 -15.81
CA TYR A 61 30.18 20.27 -16.65
C TYR A 61 30.53 18.99 -15.86
N LYS A 62 31.13 19.13 -14.67
CA LYS A 62 31.42 17.98 -13.79
C LYS A 62 30.14 17.26 -13.36
N PHE A 63 29.11 18.02 -12.98
CA PHE A 63 27.81 17.46 -12.62
C PHE A 63 27.19 16.67 -13.79
N LEU A 64 27.11 17.26 -14.98
CA LEU A 64 26.56 16.60 -16.17
C LEU A 64 27.38 15.37 -16.59
N LYS A 65 28.71 15.42 -16.44
CA LYS A 65 29.58 14.28 -16.73
C LYS A 65 29.34 13.13 -15.75
N ASN A 66 29.16 13.43 -14.47
CA ASN A 66 28.84 12.43 -13.45
C ASN A 66 27.44 11.85 -13.67
N LEU A 67 26.44 12.68 -13.97
CA LEU A 67 25.09 12.24 -14.30
C LEU A 67 25.11 11.30 -15.53
N LYS A 68 25.86 11.65 -16.58
CA LYS A 68 26.04 10.78 -17.75
C LYS A 68 26.70 9.44 -17.41
N LEU A 69 27.66 9.43 -16.47
CA LEU A 69 28.32 8.20 -16.02
C LEU A 69 27.34 7.32 -15.24
N GLN A 70 26.57 7.91 -14.33
CA GLN A 70 25.53 7.22 -13.57
C GLN A 70 24.48 6.59 -14.49
N VAL A 71 23.95 7.34 -15.46
CA VAL A 71 23.01 6.82 -16.46
C VAL A 71 23.57 5.61 -17.22
N LYS A 72 24.88 5.60 -17.52
CA LYS A 72 25.52 4.43 -18.17
C LYS A 72 25.62 3.22 -17.23
N GLN A 73 25.91 3.44 -15.96
CA GLN A 73 25.99 2.39 -14.95
C GLN A 73 24.60 1.76 -14.72
N ASP A 74 23.58 2.60 -14.57
CA ASP A 74 22.20 2.16 -14.36
C ASP A 74 21.67 1.39 -15.57
N ARG A 75 21.92 1.89 -16.79
CA ARG A 75 21.60 1.16 -18.03
C ARG A 75 22.26 -0.24 -18.05
N SER A 76 23.53 -0.33 -17.66
CA SER A 76 24.26 -1.61 -17.67
C SER A 76 23.69 -2.58 -16.64
N LYS A 77 23.34 -2.08 -15.45
CA LYS A 77 22.69 -2.85 -14.39
C LYS A 77 21.32 -3.39 -14.83
N ILE A 78 20.48 -2.54 -15.41
CA ILE A 78 19.15 -2.94 -15.93
C ILE A 78 19.28 -4.06 -16.95
N ILE A 79 20.23 -3.96 -17.89
CA ILE A 79 20.48 -4.99 -18.91
C ILE A 79 20.90 -6.32 -18.24
N GLN A 80 21.80 -6.25 -17.24
CA GLN A 80 22.28 -7.43 -16.53
C GLN A 80 21.17 -8.13 -15.73
N GLU A 81 20.38 -7.38 -14.97
CA GLU A 81 19.27 -7.90 -14.17
C GLU A 81 18.17 -8.49 -15.05
N SER A 82 17.83 -7.81 -16.15
CA SER A 82 16.86 -8.31 -17.14
C SER A 82 17.31 -9.63 -17.77
N SER A 83 18.59 -9.74 -18.11
CA SER A 83 19.17 -10.96 -18.70
C SER A 83 19.12 -12.13 -17.71
N LEU A 84 19.38 -11.88 -16.43
CA LEU A 84 19.29 -12.89 -15.37
C LEU A 84 17.84 -13.38 -15.20
N LEU A 85 16.87 -12.46 -15.20
CA LEU A 85 15.46 -12.80 -15.06
C LEU A 85 14.95 -13.62 -16.26
N ILE A 86 15.30 -13.23 -17.49
CA ILE A 86 14.98 -14.00 -18.70
C ILE A 86 15.54 -15.42 -18.60
N LYS A 87 16.78 -15.57 -18.13
CA LYS A 87 17.41 -16.89 -17.94
C LYS A 87 16.64 -17.74 -16.92
N GLN A 88 16.29 -17.18 -15.76
CA GLN A 88 15.54 -17.89 -14.72
C GLN A 88 14.15 -18.33 -15.20
N VAL A 89 13.43 -17.45 -15.91
CA VAL A 89 12.13 -17.77 -16.49
C VAL A 89 12.25 -18.90 -17.51
N LYS A 90 13.26 -18.85 -18.38
CA LYS A 90 13.53 -19.90 -19.35
C LYS A 90 13.82 -21.25 -18.68
N GLU A 91 14.72 -21.28 -17.70
CA GLU A 91 15.06 -22.51 -16.96
C GLU A 91 13.86 -23.11 -16.23
N SER A 92 13.03 -22.27 -15.59
CA SER A 92 11.80 -22.70 -14.93
C SER A 92 10.80 -23.29 -15.93
N THR A 93 10.61 -22.61 -17.06
CA THR A 93 9.70 -23.06 -18.13
C THR A 93 10.13 -24.41 -18.71
N GLU A 94 11.42 -24.57 -19.01
CA GLU A 94 11.98 -25.83 -19.51
C GLU A 94 11.81 -26.98 -18.50
N LYS A 95 12.00 -26.70 -17.20
CA LYS A 95 11.77 -27.69 -16.14
C LYS A 95 10.32 -28.14 -16.08
N SER A 96 9.37 -27.21 -16.17
CA SER A 96 7.94 -27.51 -16.19
C SER A 96 7.53 -28.30 -17.44
N LEU A 97 8.07 -27.94 -18.61
CA LEU A 97 7.81 -28.66 -19.85
C LEU A 97 8.32 -30.11 -19.79
N ARG A 98 9.51 -30.35 -19.21
CA ARG A 98 10.03 -31.71 -18.98
C ARG A 98 9.14 -32.53 -18.07
N LYS A 99 8.55 -31.93 -17.02
CA LYS A 99 7.59 -32.62 -16.14
C LYS A 99 6.33 -33.00 -16.91
N LEU A 100 5.79 -32.09 -17.71
CA LEU A 100 4.60 -32.33 -18.54
C LEU A 100 4.83 -33.48 -19.53
N LEU A 101 5.96 -33.47 -20.24
CA LEU A 101 6.33 -34.56 -21.16
C LEU A 101 6.48 -35.92 -20.44
N SER A 102 6.96 -35.93 -19.20
CA SER A 102 7.04 -37.14 -18.39
C SER A 102 5.65 -37.67 -18.02
N ILE A 103 4.72 -36.77 -17.67
CA ILE A 103 3.33 -37.12 -17.36
C ILE A 103 2.64 -37.67 -18.62
N GLU A 104 2.78 -37.00 -19.75
CA GLU A 104 2.23 -37.43 -21.04
C GLU A 104 2.69 -38.84 -21.42
N LYS A 105 4.00 -39.13 -21.33
CA LYS A 105 4.53 -40.48 -21.58
C LYS A 105 3.93 -41.55 -20.67
N ARG A 106 3.72 -41.23 -19.38
CA ARG A 106 3.12 -42.19 -18.44
C ARG A 106 1.64 -42.42 -18.75
N LEU A 107 0.90 -41.38 -19.15
CA LEU A 107 -0.47 -41.52 -19.63
C LEU A 107 -0.54 -42.41 -20.87
N ASP A 108 0.37 -42.22 -21.84
CA ASP A 108 0.46 -43.08 -23.02
C ASP A 108 0.75 -44.54 -22.65
N GLU A 109 1.64 -44.79 -21.67
CA GLU A 109 1.88 -46.13 -21.14
C GLU A 109 0.62 -46.76 -20.54
N TYR A 110 -0.16 -45.99 -19.75
CA TYR A 110 -1.43 -46.46 -19.19
C TYR A 110 -2.48 -46.75 -20.26
N ILE A 111 -2.60 -45.88 -21.27
CA ILE A 111 -3.51 -46.09 -22.40
C ILE A 111 -3.14 -47.39 -23.12
N ARG A 112 -1.86 -47.62 -23.42
CA ARG A 112 -1.39 -48.86 -24.04
C ARG A 112 -1.69 -50.08 -23.18
N LEU A 113 -1.51 -50.01 -21.87
CA LEU A 113 -1.86 -51.10 -20.96
C LEU A 113 -3.36 -51.44 -21.06
N CYS A 114 -4.23 -50.42 -21.07
CA CYS A 114 -5.66 -50.60 -21.28
C CYS A 114 -5.98 -51.23 -22.65
N ASP A 115 -5.30 -50.82 -23.71
CA ASP A 115 -5.52 -51.33 -25.07
C ASP A 115 -5.03 -52.77 -25.25
N THR A 116 -3.96 -53.17 -24.56
CA THR A 116 -3.41 -54.54 -24.62
C THR A 116 -4.17 -55.55 -23.77
N LEU A 117 -4.99 -55.09 -22.83
CA LEU A 117 -5.80 -55.95 -21.97
C LEU A 117 -7.15 -56.26 -22.66
N GLU A 118 -7.15 -57.21 -23.60
CA GLU A 118 -8.36 -58.00 -23.91
C GLU A 118 -8.94 -58.71 -22.65
N GLU A 119 -8.20 -58.70 -21.54
CA GLU A 119 -8.53 -59.28 -20.24
C GLU A 119 -9.19 -58.32 -19.22
N VAL A 120 -9.52 -57.06 -19.56
CA VAL A 120 -10.31 -56.19 -18.63
C VAL A 120 -11.70 -56.77 -18.36
N ASN A 121 -12.18 -57.71 -19.18
CA ASN A 121 -13.41 -58.46 -18.91
C ASN A 121 -13.30 -59.47 -17.75
N ASN A 122 -12.08 -59.82 -17.28
CA ASN A 122 -11.87 -60.83 -16.23
C ASN A 122 -11.16 -60.32 -14.97
N LEU A 123 -10.61 -59.10 -14.98
CA LEU A 123 -10.03 -58.49 -13.78
C LEU A 123 -11.10 -57.69 -13.03
N ASN A 124 -11.24 -57.99 -11.74
CA ASN A 124 -12.08 -57.27 -10.79
C ASN A 124 -11.74 -55.78 -10.86
N SER A 125 -12.51 -55.02 -11.64
CA SER A 125 -12.29 -53.62 -12.01
C SER A 125 -12.03 -52.74 -10.78
N LYS A 126 -12.53 -53.15 -9.62
CA LYS A 126 -12.28 -52.52 -8.33
C LYS A 126 -10.82 -52.60 -7.86
N SER A 127 -10.09 -53.71 -8.06
CA SER A 127 -8.68 -53.81 -7.64
C SER A 127 -7.73 -53.08 -8.59
N PHE A 128 -8.08 -53.01 -9.88
CA PHE A 128 -7.34 -52.19 -10.86
C PHE A 128 -7.55 -50.69 -10.57
N ILE A 129 -8.81 -50.27 -10.38
CA ILE A 129 -9.15 -48.90 -9.98
C ILE A 129 -8.52 -48.56 -8.62
N GLU A 130 -8.55 -49.45 -7.63
CA GLU A 130 -7.88 -49.22 -6.34
C GLU A 130 -6.35 -49.21 -6.45
N SER A 131 -5.74 -49.96 -7.37
CA SER A 131 -4.28 -49.91 -7.59
C SER A 131 -3.86 -48.64 -8.34
N ALA A 132 -4.70 -48.17 -9.28
CA ALA A 132 -4.54 -46.89 -9.97
C ALA A 132 -4.76 -45.71 -9.01
N LEU A 133 -5.74 -45.80 -8.10
CA LEU A 133 -6.04 -44.77 -7.09
C LEU A 133 -5.05 -44.78 -5.92
N LYS A 134 -4.48 -45.94 -5.53
CA LYS A 134 -3.43 -46.05 -4.50
C LYS A 134 -2.06 -45.55 -4.96
N LEU A 135 -1.88 -45.32 -6.26
CA LEU A 135 -0.64 -44.83 -6.88
C LEU A 135 -0.74 -43.39 -7.40
N SER A 136 -1.66 -42.56 -6.89
CA SER A 136 -1.80 -41.18 -7.36
C SER A 136 -1.12 -40.15 -6.43
N PRO A 137 0.23 -40.03 -6.40
CA PRO A 137 0.89 -38.74 -6.32
C PRO A 137 0.47 -37.81 -7.46
N GLU A 138 -0.33 -38.27 -8.42
CA GLU A 138 -0.80 -37.58 -9.62
C GLU A 138 -1.94 -36.61 -9.35
N ASP A 139 -2.82 -36.87 -8.38
CA ASP A 139 -3.75 -35.86 -7.87
C ASP A 139 -2.99 -34.82 -7.06
N ALA A 140 -1.96 -35.22 -6.30
CA ALA A 140 -1.05 -34.29 -5.65
C ALA A 140 -0.20 -33.50 -6.66
N VAL A 141 0.18 -34.08 -7.80
CA VAL A 141 0.92 -33.41 -8.88
C VAL A 141 -0.02 -32.57 -9.74
N LYS A 142 -1.28 -32.94 -9.95
CA LYS A 142 -2.30 -32.16 -10.68
C LYS A 142 -2.80 -31.01 -9.83
N ILE A 143 -2.96 -31.21 -8.51
CA ILE A 143 -3.17 -30.16 -7.51
C ILE A 143 -1.92 -29.26 -7.48
N LYS A 144 -0.70 -29.81 -7.44
CA LYS A 144 0.53 -29.01 -7.44
C LYS A 144 0.81 -28.32 -8.78
N LEU A 145 0.37 -28.88 -9.91
CA LEU A 145 0.44 -28.25 -11.23
C LEU A 145 -0.63 -27.18 -11.34
N GLN A 146 -1.84 -27.40 -10.80
CA GLN A 146 -2.87 -26.37 -10.69
C GLN A 146 -2.45 -25.28 -9.71
N GLU A 147 -1.73 -25.59 -8.63
CA GLU A 147 -1.11 -24.63 -7.71
C GLU A 147 0.07 -23.92 -8.36
N ASP A 148 0.90 -24.59 -9.18
CA ASP A 148 2.01 -23.99 -9.92
C ASP A 148 1.48 -23.13 -11.09
N ILE A 149 0.41 -23.54 -11.77
CA ILE A 149 -0.31 -22.77 -12.82
C ILE A 149 -1.10 -21.62 -12.18
N MET A 150 -1.75 -21.85 -11.03
CA MET A 150 -2.34 -20.79 -10.21
C MET A 150 -1.27 -19.89 -9.64
N MET A 151 -0.06 -20.36 -9.32
CA MET A 151 1.07 -19.52 -8.93
C MET A 151 1.66 -18.80 -10.13
N ILE A 152 1.64 -19.34 -11.35
CA ILE A 152 2.07 -18.62 -12.55
C ILE A 152 1.02 -17.56 -12.94
N ASN A 153 -0.26 -17.86 -12.75
CA ASN A 153 -1.37 -16.93 -12.95
C ASN A 153 -1.54 -15.92 -11.80
N ASN A 154 -1.24 -16.28 -10.54
CA ASN A 154 -1.30 -15.45 -9.32
C ASN A 154 0.07 -14.89 -8.89
N SER A 155 1.19 -15.21 -9.54
CA SER A 155 2.51 -14.59 -9.26
C SER A 155 2.57 -13.15 -9.74
N GLY A 156 1.42 -12.61 -10.17
CA GLY A 156 1.32 -11.31 -10.79
C GLY A 156 2.27 -11.20 -11.96
N ILE A 157 2.57 -12.28 -12.71
CA ILE A 157 3.38 -12.14 -13.94
C ILE A 157 2.53 -11.48 -15.02
N LYS A 158 1.25 -11.85 -15.13
CA LYS A 158 0.30 -11.14 -16.00
C LYS A 158 0.08 -9.70 -15.53
N GLU A 159 -0.11 -9.47 -14.23
CA GLU A 159 -0.23 -8.12 -13.66
C GLU A 159 1.10 -7.34 -13.64
N LYS A 160 2.27 -7.99 -13.60
CA LYS A 160 3.59 -7.36 -13.80
C LYS A 160 3.84 -7.01 -15.25
N ILE A 161 3.40 -7.85 -16.17
CA ILE A 161 3.48 -7.58 -17.61
C ILE A 161 2.49 -6.47 -17.96
N GLU A 162 1.24 -6.55 -17.51
CA GLU A 162 0.21 -5.52 -17.70
C GLU A 162 0.54 -4.23 -16.94
N SER A 163 1.16 -4.26 -15.75
CA SER A 163 1.73 -3.06 -15.11
C SER A 163 2.95 -2.55 -15.84
N LEU A 164 3.86 -3.39 -16.38
CA LEU A 164 4.97 -2.92 -17.22
C LEU A 164 4.50 -2.27 -18.54
N PHE A 165 3.35 -2.69 -19.07
CA PHE A 165 2.74 -2.11 -20.27
C PHE A 165 1.84 -0.89 -19.96
N SER A 166 1.11 -0.87 -18.85
CA SER A 166 0.27 0.27 -18.41
C SER A 166 1.06 1.37 -17.69
N VAL A 167 2.24 1.06 -17.14
CA VAL A 167 3.22 2.03 -16.62
C VAL A 167 3.73 2.94 -17.74
N LYS A 168 3.67 2.54 -19.01
CA LYS A 168 4.09 3.42 -20.12
C LYS A 168 3.10 4.53 -20.45
N GLU A 169 1.81 4.34 -20.13
CA GLU A 169 0.77 5.36 -20.34
C GLU A 169 0.42 6.11 -19.04
N ALA A 170 0.56 5.47 -17.87
CA ALA A 170 0.45 6.13 -16.57
C ALA A 170 1.69 6.98 -16.19
N LYS A 171 2.89 6.66 -16.72
CA LYS A 171 4.10 7.50 -16.53
C LYS A 171 4.01 8.88 -17.18
N LEU A 172 3.04 9.13 -18.05
CA LEU A 172 2.83 10.45 -18.64
C LEU A 172 2.02 11.39 -17.74
N LEU A 173 1.40 10.88 -16.67
CA LEU A 173 0.60 11.67 -15.72
C LEU A 173 1.23 11.80 -14.33
N PHE A 174 2.20 10.95 -13.99
CA PHE A 174 2.95 11.05 -12.74
C PHE A 174 4.44 11.22 -13.02
N ASP A 175 4.91 12.46 -12.89
CA ASP A 175 6.30 12.89 -12.94
C ASP A 175 7.07 12.37 -11.70
N ILE A 176 7.12 11.04 -11.54
CA ILE A 176 7.73 10.26 -10.44
C ILE A 176 9.19 9.89 -10.77
N ASP A 177 9.74 10.32 -11.91
CA ASP A 177 11.14 10.04 -12.30
C ASP A 177 12.20 10.75 -11.41
N ASN A 178 11.80 11.35 -10.28
CA ASN A 178 12.70 11.79 -9.20
C ASN A 178 12.80 10.81 -8.00
N PHE A 179 12.18 9.62 -8.06
CA PHE A 179 12.18 8.64 -6.95
C PHE A 179 12.85 7.30 -7.26
N GLU A 180 13.83 7.26 -8.17
CA GLU A 180 14.69 6.07 -8.34
C GLU A 180 15.75 6.01 -7.23
N GLY A 181 15.57 5.08 -6.27
CA GLY A 181 16.54 4.85 -5.20
C GLY A 181 16.08 3.95 -4.05
N LEU A 182 14.87 3.39 -4.10
CA LEU A 182 14.36 2.49 -3.06
C LEU A 182 14.55 1.05 -3.53
N GLY A 183 15.59 0.38 -3.02
CA GLY A 183 15.60 -1.09 -2.97
C GLY A 183 14.42 -1.60 -2.12
N PRO A 184 14.24 -2.92 -1.94
CA PRO A 184 13.16 -3.44 -1.10
C PRO A 184 13.24 -2.77 0.28
N ILE A 185 12.27 -1.89 0.56
CA ILE A 185 12.25 -1.12 1.80
C ILE A 185 11.98 -2.12 2.89
N LYS A 186 13.00 -2.41 3.71
CA LYS A 186 12.76 -3.03 5.01
C LYS A 186 11.72 -2.14 5.69
N VAL A 187 10.56 -2.71 6.02
CA VAL A 187 9.54 -2.01 6.80
C VAL A 187 10.24 -1.50 8.05
N GLU A 188 10.55 -0.21 8.05
CA GLU A 188 11.14 0.42 9.22
C GLU A 188 10.11 0.31 10.34
N PRO A 189 10.52 0.02 11.58
CA PRO A 189 9.61 -0.18 12.70
C PRO A 189 9.03 1.17 13.15
N ILE A 190 8.43 1.94 12.25
CA ILE A 190 7.99 3.31 12.46
C ILE A 190 6.46 3.39 12.39
N ILE A 191 5.86 3.93 13.45
CA ILE A 191 4.45 4.32 13.44
C ILE A 191 4.33 5.81 13.21
N LYS A 192 3.50 6.19 12.25
CA LYS A 192 3.15 7.58 11.98
C LYS A 192 1.74 7.88 12.45
N TYR A 193 1.56 9.03 13.07
CA TYR A 193 0.26 9.52 13.51
C TYR A 193 0.22 11.04 13.57
N PHE A 194 -0.98 11.61 13.65
CA PHE A 194 -1.18 13.04 13.75
C PHE A 194 -1.63 13.45 15.14
N ARG A 195 -1.09 14.54 15.65
CA ARG A 195 -1.59 15.21 16.86
C ARG A 195 -1.45 16.71 16.67
N ASP A 196 -2.53 17.44 16.88
CA ASP A 196 -2.53 18.90 16.85
C ASP A 196 -1.84 19.48 15.60
N ARG A 197 -2.11 18.91 14.41
CA ARG A 197 -1.53 19.26 13.09
C ARG A 197 -0.06 18.92 12.89
N VAL A 198 0.54 18.21 13.83
CA VAL A 198 1.92 17.74 13.74
C VAL A 198 1.91 16.26 13.40
N LEU A 199 2.64 15.89 12.35
CA LEU A 199 2.94 14.50 12.05
C LEU A 199 4.06 14.04 12.96
N PHE A 200 3.80 12.98 13.72
CA PHE A 200 4.79 12.29 14.52
C PHE A 200 5.16 10.99 13.83
N ALA A 201 6.44 10.67 13.83
CA ALA A 201 6.96 9.36 13.44
C ALA A 201 7.72 8.79 14.64
N VAL A 202 7.30 7.60 15.09
CA VAL A 202 7.83 6.93 16.28
C VAL A 202 8.48 5.64 15.86
N ASP A 203 9.78 5.51 16.09
CA ASP A 203 10.48 4.24 15.97
C ASP A 203 10.14 3.38 17.19
N VAL A 204 9.46 2.26 16.99
CA VAL A 204 8.98 1.39 18.08
C VAL A 204 10.11 0.60 18.76
N VAL A 205 11.29 0.50 18.13
CA VAL A 205 12.45 -0.15 18.72
C VAL A 205 13.20 0.81 19.63
N SER A 206 13.55 2.00 19.13
CA SER A 206 14.27 2.99 19.92
C SER A 206 13.36 3.83 20.83
N GLN A 207 12.04 3.80 20.59
CA GLN A 207 11.03 4.65 21.24
C GLN A 207 11.29 6.15 21.07
N THR A 208 12.11 6.51 20.07
CA THR A 208 12.36 7.89 19.69
C THR A 208 11.24 8.38 18.79
N SER A 209 10.94 9.67 18.91
CA SER A 209 9.89 10.33 18.12
C SER A 209 10.47 11.55 17.43
N ILE A 210 10.24 11.67 16.14
CA ILE A 210 10.46 12.91 15.40
C ILE A 210 9.11 13.52 15.05
N SER A 211 9.05 14.84 15.01
CA SER A 211 7.84 15.57 14.66
C SER A 211 8.09 16.51 13.51
N GLN A 212 7.08 16.66 12.65
CA GLN A 212 7.11 17.56 11.52
C GLN A 212 5.81 18.36 11.51
N ASN A 213 5.95 19.68 11.59
CA ASN A 213 4.81 20.56 11.44
C ASN A 213 4.37 20.53 9.97
N ILE A 214 3.12 20.15 9.75
CA ILE A 214 2.52 20.19 8.43
C ILE A 214 1.72 21.48 8.41
N ASN A 215 2.12 22.41 7.54
CA ASN A 215 1.51 23.73 7.39
C ASN A 215 0.11 23.63 6.73
N LYS A 216 -0.77 22.83 7.32
CA LYS A 216 -2.16 22.62 6.90
C LYS A 216 -3.07 22.69 8.12
N ASN A 217 -4.23 23.32 7.94
CA ASN A 217 -5.20 23.57 9.01
C ASN A 217 -6.11 22.37 9.29
N TRP A 218 -5.55 21.16 9.31
CA TRP A 218 -6.31 19.94 9.54
C TRP A 218 -6.83 19.86 10.98
N LYS A 219 -8.08 19.43 11.16
CA LYS A 219 -8.69 19.21 12.47
C LYS A 219 -9.44 17.89 12.46
N GLY A 220 -9.06 16.96 13.32
CA GLY A 220 -9.94 15.81 13.54
C GLY A 220 -9.24 14.53 13.97
N TRP A 221 -10.07 13.50 13.88
CA TRP A 221 -9.68 12.11 14.02
C TRP A 221 -9.71 11.51 12.64
N ASP A 222 -8.52 11.20 12.17
CA ASP A 222 -8.35 10.98 10.75
C ASP A 222 -7.90 9.54 10.56
N PRO A 223 -8.69 8.77 9.79
CA PRO A 223 -8.33 7.41 9.54
C PRO A 223 -7.03 7.38 8.76
N THR A 224 -6.14 6.48 9.17
CA THR A 224 -4.87 6.25 8.51
C THR A 224 -4.67 4.75 8.32
N CYS A 225 -4.02 4.37 7.23
CA CYS A 225 -3.53 3.01 7.04
C CYS A 225 -2.11 3.02 6.46
N LEU A 226 -1.35 2.00 6.82
CA LEU A 226 -0.03 1.74 6.25
C LEU A 226 -0.21 1.14 4.85
N LEU A 227 0.42 1.74 3.85
CA LEU A 227 0.58 1.18 2.52
C LEU A 227 1.84 0.31 2.46
N ASN A 228 2.02 -0.38 1.33
CA ASN A 228 3.30 -1.00 1.01
C ASN A 228 4.43 0.04 1.06
N ASP A 229 5.65 -0.41 1.35
CA ASP A 229 6.87 0.43 1.33
C ASP A 229 6.91 1.58 2.37
N GLY A 230 6.09 1.52 3.42
CA GLY A 230 6.14 2.47 4.54
C GLY A 230 5.48 3.83 4.24
N PHE A 231 4.73 3.92 3.14
CA PHE A 231 3.85 5.06 2.88
C PHE A 231 2.61 4.99 3.77
N VAL A 232 2.01 6.13 4.09
CA VAL A 232 0.79 6.19 4.90
C VAL A 232 -0.29 6.89 4.10
N PHE A 233 -1.44 6.24 3.97
CA PHE A 233 -2.62 6.82 3.36
C PHE A 233 -3.49 7.47 4.42
N CYS A 234 -3.98 8.66 4.11
CA CYS A 234 -4.64 9.55 5.04
C CYS A 234 -5.85 10.22 4.39
N CYS A 235 -6.94 10.36 5.14
CA CYS A 235 -8.09 11.19 4.75
C CYS A 235 -8.38 12.22 5.85
N PHE A 236 -8.38 13.51 5.51
CA PHE A 236 -8.56 14.63 6.44
C PHE A 236 -9.46 15.70 5.83
N ASP A 237 -10.53 16.14 6.51
CA ASP A 237 -11.30 17.35 6.13
C ASP A 237 -11.66 17.44 4.62
N SER A 238 -12.02 16.32 3.99
CA SER A 238 -12.28 16.22 2.53
C SER A 238 -11.05 16.36 1.63
N GLU A 239 -9.86 16.08 2.15
CA GLU A 239 -8.63 15.85 1.40
C GLU A 239 -8.20 14.40 1.60
N THR A 240 -7.59 13.82 0.57
CA THR A 240 -6.96 12.51 0.62
C THR A 240 -5.52 12.68 0.16
N PHE A 241 -4.57 12.05 0.86
CA PHE A 241 -3.16 12.18 0.53
C PHE A 241 -2.35 10.97 1.00
N ILE A 242 -1.14 10.88 0.45
CA ILE A 242 -0.14 9.89 0.82
C ILE A 242 1.03 10.61 1.49
N ILE A 243 1.50 10.08 2.63
CA ILE A 243 2.71 10.50 3.30
C ILE A 243 3.81 9.50 2.97
N THR A 244 4.91 9.97 2.38
CA THR A 244 6.05 9.11 2.04
C THR A 244 6.87 8.73 3.29
N PRO A 245 7.74 7.72 3.22
CA PRO A 245 8.71 7.42 4.29
C PRO A 245 9.51 8.65 4.73
N LYS A 246 9.87 9.52 3.78
CA LYS A 246 10.58 10.80 3.99
C LYS A 246 9.67 11.98 4.39
N ASN A 247 8.42 11.70 4.76
CA ASN A 247 7.43 12.68 5.20
C ASN A 247 7.07 13.75 4.16
N LEU A 248 7.16 13.40 2.88
CA LEU A 248 6.58 14.22 1.81
C LEU A 248 5.08 13.92 1.71
N ILE A 249 4.28 14.94 1.45
CA ILE A 249 2.82 14.83 1.36
C ILE A 249 2.43 14.95 -0.11
N ILE A 250 1.76 13.92 -0.62
CA ILE A 250 1.30 13.83 -2.00
C ILE A 250 -0.23 13.91 -1.98
N PRO A 251 -0.84 15.02 -2.43
CA PRO A 251 -2.29 15.12 -2.52
C PRO A 251 -2.84 14.15 -3.58
N LEU A 252 -4.07 13.67 -3.36
CA LEU A 252 -4.81 12.83 -4.30
C LEU A 252 -6.06 13.60 -4.77
N ASP A 253 -6.43 13.41 -6.04
CA ASP A 253 -7.41 14.26 -6.74
C ASP A 253 -8.86 13.97 -6.36
N SER A 254 -9.13 12.82 -5.73
CA SER A 254 -10.47 12.43 -5.33
C SER A 254 -10.58 12.27 -3.83
N SER A 255 -11.44 13.08 -3.23
CA SER A 255 -11.70 13.02 -1.79
C SER A 255 -13.00 12.31 -1.47
N ARG A 256 -12.90 11.39 -0.53
CA ARG A 256 -14.03 10.83 0.20
C ARG A 256 -13.63 10.83 1.66
N TYR A 257 -14.33 11.62 2.45
CA TYR A 257 -14.05 11.76 3.87
C TYR A 257 -15.27 11.37 4.68
N SER A 258 -15.01 10.58 5.72
CA SER A 258 -15.96 10.22 6.76
C SER A 258 -15.17 10.14 8.05
N ASN A 259 -15.39 11.09 8.97
CA ASN A 259 -14.75 11.06 10.29
C ASN A 259 -15.05 9.73 10.94
N TYR A 260 -14.09 9.23 11.73
CA TYR A 260 -14.24 8.00 12.49
C TYR A 260 -14.43 6.72 11.65
N SER A 261 -14.23 6.80 10.33
CA SER A 261 -14.19 5.64 9.45
C SER A 261 -12.93 4.80 9.70
N GLY A 262 -12.91 3.60 9.15
CA GLY A 262 -11.78 2.68 9.23
C GLY A 262 -11.14 2.56 7.87
N LEU A 263 -9.82 2.74 7.81
CA LEU A 263 -9.04 2.51 6.60
C LEU A 263 -8.17 1.27 6.72
N ILE A 264 -8.02 0.56 5.61
CA ILE A 264 -7.07 -0.54 5.46
C ILE A 264 -6.59 -0.63 4.02
N ALA A 265 -5.29 -0.84 3.84
CA ALA A 265 -4.70 -1.14 2.55
C ALA A 265 -4.70 -2.65 2.32
N VAL A 266 -5.15 -3.08 1.15
CA VAL A 266 -5.07 -4.46 0.69
C VAL A 266 -4.70 -4.41 -0.78
N ASP A 267 -3.53 -4.97 -1.11
CA ASP A 267 -2.92 -4.92 -2.44
C ASP A 267 -2.84 -3.47 -2.96
N ASP A 268 -3.31 -3.20 -4.18
CA ASP A 268 -3.30 -1.87 -4.82
C ASP A 268 -4.51 -1.00 -4.45
N PHE A 269 -5.22 -1.35 -3.37
CA PHE A 269 -6.45 -0.68 -2.95
C PHE A 269 -6.41 -0.24 -1.49
N VAL A 270 -7.08 0.88 -1.23
CA VAL A 270 -7.41 1.31 0.13
C VAL A 270 -8.91 1.23 0.32
N TYR A 271 -9.34 0.50 1.34
CA TYR A 271 -10.75 0.35 1.67
C TYR A 271 -11.12 1.27 2.83
N MET A 272 -12.26 1.94 2.70
CA MET A 272 -12.85 2.80 3.72
C MET A 272 -14.21 2.26 4.15
N PHE A 273 -14.44 2.16 5.46
CA PHE A 273 -15.67 1.64 6.02
C PHE A 273 -16.25 2.56 7.10
N GLY A 274 -17.56 2.84 6.99
CA GLY A 274 -18.36 3.43 8.07
C GLY A 274 -18.03 4.90 8.39
N GLY A 275 -18.03 5.22 9.69
CA GLY A 275 -18.02 6.58 10.22
C GLY A 275 -19.44 7.07 10.53
N TYR A 276 -19.73 8.34 10.29
CA TYR A 276 -21.08 8.88 10.57
C TYR A 276 -22.21 8.22 9.76
N GLY A 277 -21.89 7.62 8.60
CA GLY A 277 -22.83 6.89 7.75
C GLY A 277 -22.53 5.39 7.66
N ASN A 278 -23.23 4.72 6.75
CA ASN A 278 -23.01 3.32 6.39
C ASN A 278 -22.21 3.17 5.08
N ALA A 279 -21.58 4.26 4.63
CA ALA A 279 -20.89 4.28 3.34
C ALA A 279 -19.59 3.47 3.41
N SER A 280 -19.31 2.76 2.32
CA SER A 280 -18.07 2.02 2.13
C SER A 280 -17.54 2.29 0.74
N PHE A 281 -16.23 2.45 0.64
CA PHE A 281 -15.58 2.76 -0.63
C PHE A 281 -14.27 1.98 -0.76
N LYS A 282 -13.83 1.77 -2.00
CA LYS A 282 -12.48 1.33 -2.34
C LYS A 282 -11.80 2.40 -3.20
N PHE A 283 -10.59 2.80 -2.82
CA PHE A 283 -9.73 3.68 -3.60
C PHE A 283 -8.70 2.83 -4.33
N SER A 284 -8.56 3.04 -5.64
CA SER A 284 -7.50 2.41 -6.43
C SER A 284 -6.27 3.31 -6.46
N LEU A 285 -5.14 2.81 -5.95
CA LEU A 285 -3.87 3.54 -5.98
C LEU A 285 -3.36 3.77 -7.41
N VAL A 286 -3.70 2.86 -8.33
CA VAL A 286 -3.31 2.94 -9.75
C VAL A 286 -4.13 3.96 -10.51
N SER A 287 -5.46 3.95 -10.35
CA SER A 287 -6.36 4.82 -11.10
C SER A 287 -6.74 6.13 -10.38
N ASN A 288 -6.26 6.33 -9.16
CA ASN A 288 -6.51 7.53 -8.33
C ASN A 288 -8.02 7.81 -8.10
N ASN A 289 -8.83 6.76 -8.03
CA ASN A 289 -10.29 6.88 -8.02
C ASN A 289 -10.96 6.06 -6.92
N TRP A 290 -11.98 6.68 -6.30
CA TRP A 290 -12.90 6.02 -5.37
C TRP A 290 -14.04 5.34 -6.12
N ASN A 291 -14.32 4.10 -5.74
CA ASN A 291 -15.47 3.34 -6.18
C ASN A 291 -16.31 2.94 -4.96
N ALA A 292 -17.63 3.06 -5.08
CA ALA A 292 -18.52 2.53 -4.05
C ALA A 292 -18.42 0.99 -4.02
N ILE A 293 -18.50 0.43 -2.83
CA ILE A 293 -18.59 -1.02 -2.59
C ILE A 293 -19.87 -1.30 -1.80
N ALA A 294 -20.13 -2.57 -1.42
CA ALA A 294 -21.28 -2.87 -0.59
C ALA A 294 -21.30 -2.00 0.66
N GLN A 295 -22.50 -1.54 1.05
CA GLN A 295 -22.67 -0.66 2.20
C GLN A 295 -22.38 -1.40 3.50
N TYR A 296 -21.73 -0.72 4.44
CA TYR A 296 -21.47 -1.25 5.77
C TYR A 296 -22.81 -1.54 6.48
N PRO A 297 -23.01 -2.71 7.13
CA PRO A 297 -24.32 -3.07 7.66
C PRO A 297 -24.86 -2.20 8.82
N VAL A 298 -24.03 -1.32 9.40
CA VAL A 298 -24.39 -0.49 10.57
C VAL A 298 -24.14 0.99 10.27
N SER A 299 -25.16 1.83 10.47
CA SER A 299 -25.02 3.29 10.38
C SER A 299 -24.56 3.90 11.70
N GLY A 300 -23.82 5.01 11.63
CA GLY A 300 -23.48 5.83 12.81
C GLY A 300 -22.42 5.23 13.73
N ASN A 301 -21.77 4.15 13.30
CA ASN A 301 -20.73 3.49 14.06
C ASN A 301 -19.41 4.26 13.92
N ARG A 302 -18.84 4.68 15.06
CA ARG A 302 -17.62 5.48 15.13
C ARG A 302 -16.43 4.61 15.51
N PHE A 303 -15.23 5.12 15.24
CA PHE A 303 -13.95 4.54 15.60
C PHE A 303 -13.81 3.13 15.03
N ILE A 304 -14.02 3.03 13.73
CA ILE A 304 -13.95 1.76 13.03
C ILE A 304 -12.49 1.29 13.01
N SER A 305 -12.28 0.05 13.43
CA SER A 305 -11.01 -0.67 13.33
C SER A 305 -11.16 -1.78 12.29
N CYS A 306 -10.16 -1.89 11.43
CA CYS A 306 -10.11 -2.85 10.33
C CYS A 306 -8.83 -3.70 10.42
N ALA A 307 -8.94 -4.97 10.03
CA ALA A 307 -7.82 -5.88 9.81
C ALA A 307 -8.11 -6.84 8.65
N PHE A 308 -7.10 -7.25 7.88
CA PHE A 308 -7.25 -8.13 6.73
C PHE A 308 -6.68 -9.51 7.03
N ILE A 309 -7.44 -10.56 6.71
CA ILE A 309 -7.03 -11.96 6.87
C ILE A 309 -7.77 -12.84 5.87
N ASN A 310 -7.05 -13.71 5.16
CA ASN A 310 -7.61 -14.74 4.26
C ASN A 310 -8.68 -14.22 3.27
N GLY A 311 -8.44 -13.06 2.63
CA GLY A 311 -9.37 -12.49 1.65
C GLY A 311 -10.59 -11.75 2.25
N VAL A 312 -10.64 -11.64 3.59
CA VAL A 312 -11.72 -10.97 4.32
C VAL A 312 -11.16 -9.79 5.10
N ILE A 313 -11.81 -8.64 4.99
CA ILE A 313 -11.55 -7.49 5.87
C ILE A 313 -12.50 -7.57 7.05
N LEU A 314 -11.95 -7.78 8.25
CA LEU A 314 -12.69 -7.76 9.50
C LEU A 314 -12.86 -6.32 9.97
N ILE A 315 -14.10 -5.95 10.34
CA ILE A 315 -14.52 -4.58 10.61
C ILE A 315 -15.32 -4.54 11.91
N VAL A 316 -14.87 -3.73 12.85
CA VAL A 316 -15.53 -3.52 14.14
C VAL A 316 -15.52 -2.04 14.50
N GLY A 317 -16.54 -1.56 15.22
CA GLY A 317 -16.54 -0.18 15.70
C GLY A 317 -17.09 -0.04 17.11
N TYR A 318 -17.06 1.20 17.61
CA TYR A 318 -17.37 1.56 18.99
C TYR A 318 -18.78 1.12 19.41
N GLU A 319 -19.80 1.39 18.59
CA GLU A 319 -21.19 1.07 18.91
C GLU A 319 -21.62 -0.34 18.46
N SER A 320 -20.79 -1.04 17.68
CA SER A 320 -21.16 -2.37 17.18
C SER A 320 -21.03 -3.45 18.24
N GLN A 321 -22.09 -4.25 18.37
CA GLN A 321 -22.10 -5.52 19.11
C GLN A 321 -21.49 -6.69 18.30
N TYR A 322 -21.41 -6.54 16.98
CA TYR A 322 -20.97 -7.60 16.08
C TYR A 322 -19.64 -7.27 15.41
N LEU A 323 -18.94 -8.32 14.99
CA LEU A 323 -17.82 -8.22 14.06
C LEU A 323 -18.33 -8.54 12.66
N TYR A 324 -18.01 -7.70 11.68
CA TYR A 324 -18.38 -7.91 10.29
C TYR A 324 -17.17 -8.33 9.46
N GLY A 325 -17.34 -9.30 8.57
CA GLY A 325 -16.35 -9.66 7.56
C GLY A 325 -16.81 -9.15 6.19
N HIS A 326 -16.01 -8.29 5.54
CA HIS A 326 -16.20 -7.89 4.15
C HIS A 326 -15.37 -8.80 3.24
N ASN A 327 -16.03 -9.60 2.42
CA ASN A 327 -15.37 -10.46 1.44
C ASN A 327 -15.12 -9.66 0.15
N ILE A 328 -13.85 -9.45 -0.18
CA ILE A 328 -13.42 -8.60 -1.31
C ILE A 328 -13.85 -9.21 -2.65
N SER A 329 -13.80 -10.54 -2.78
CA SER A 329 -14.05 -11.23 -4.05
C SER A 329 -15.49 -11.12 -4.55
N ASN A 330 -16.45 -11.13 -3.61
CA ASN A 330 -17.88 -11.07 -3.93
C ASN A 330 -18.53 -9.75 -3.48
N ASN A 331 -17.75 -8.82 -2.91
CA ASN A 331 -18.21 -7.53 -2.44
C ASN A 331 -19.43 -7.65 -1.51
N SER A 332 -19.35 -8.50 -0.48
CA SER A 332 -20.46 -8.76 0.45
C SER A 332 -20.00 -8.75 1.91
N TYR A 333 -20.95 -8.59 2.82
CA TYR A 333 -20.70 -8.70 4.26
C TYR A 333 -21.24 -9.99 4.84
N THR A 334 -20.51 -10.56 5.79
CA THR A 334 -20.95 -11.64 6.67
C THR A 334 -20.85 -11.19 8.12
N ASN A 335 -21.77 -11.67 8.95
CA ASN A 335 -21.65 -11.53 10.39
C ASN A 335 -20.72 -12.63 10.91
N VAL A 336 -19.67 -12.24 11.63
CA VAL A 336 -18.76 -13.18 12.29
C VAL A 336 -19.37 -13.55 13.64
N PRO A 337 -19.51 -14.83 14.01
CA PRO A 337 -20.26 -15.28 15.18
C PRO A 337 -19.51 -15.01 16.50
N ILE A 338 -19.42 -13.73 16.87
CA ILE A 338 -18.89 -13.23 18.12
C ILE A 338 -19.76 -12.07 18.60
N THR A 339 -20.03 -12.03 19.91
CA THR A 339 -20.74 -10.93 20.56
C THR A 339 -19.74 -10.08 21.34
N LEU A 340 -19.71 -8.80 21.05
CA LEU A 340 -18.82 -7.81 21.64
C LEU A 340 -19.63 -6.80 22.43
N ASN A 341 -19.02 -6.20 23.44
CA ASN A 341 -19.65 -5.11 24.18
C ASN A 341 -19.85 -3.87 23.27
N THR A 342 -21.00 -3.21 23.36
CA THR A 342 -21.26 -1.92 22.71
C THR A 342 -20.59 -0.78 23.47
N SER A 343 -20.54 0.41 22.86
CA SER A 343 -20.02 1.65 23.46
C SER A 343 -18.66 1.50 24.16
N THR A 344 -17.77 0.70 23.55
CA THR A 344 -16.40 0.49 24.05
C THR A 344 -15.43 0.57 22.87
N GLY A 345 -14.25 1.12 23.13
CA GLY A 345 -13.14 1.13 22.18
C GLY A 345 -12.77 -0.30 21.81
N LYS A 346 -12.64 -0.57 20.51
CA LYS A 346 -12.26 -1.87 19.98
C LYS A 346 -11.15 -1.69 18.97
N THR A 347 -10.13 -2.52 19.11
CA THR A 347 -9.05 -2.62 18.12
C THR A 347 -9.01 -4.02 17.58
N ILE A 348 -9.09 -4.16 16.26
CA ILE A 348 -8.86 -5.45 15.60
C ILE A 348 -7.46 -5.47 14.99
N LEU A 349 -6.77 -6.59 15.20
CA LEU A 349 -5.42 -6.86 14.73
C LEU A 349 -5.46 -8.20 14.00
N ALA A 350 -4.66 -8.37 12.95
CA ALA A 350 -4.56 -9.66 12.27
C ALA A 350 -3.11 -9.96 11.87
N THR A 351 -2.73 -11.22 12.06
CA THR A 351 -1.55 -11.82 11.44
C THR A 351 -2.00 -12.54 10.17
N LYS A 352 -1.09 -13.27 9.52
CA LYS A 352 -1.43 -14.12 8.36
C LYS A 352 -2.51 -15.16 8.68
N ASN A 353 -2.59 -15.64 9.91
CA ASN A 353 -3.34 -16.85 10.27
C ASN A 353 -4.25 -16.71 11.50
N LYS A 354 -4.23 -15.56 12.18
CA LYS A 354 -5.07 -15.29 13.35
C LYS A 354 -5.49 -13.83 13.40
N ALA A 355 -6.63 -13.58 14.03
CA ALA A 355 -7.09 -12.24 14.38
C ALA A 355 -7.25 -12.09 15.89
N TYR A 356 -7.13 -10.85 16.36
CA TYR A 356 -7.24 -10.47 17.76
C TYR A 356 -8.17 -9.27 17.87
N ILE A 357 -9.05 -9.28 18.87
CA ILE A 357 -9.87 -8.14 19.24
C ILE A 357 -9.49 -7.73 20.65
N ILE A 358 -9.13 -6.47 20.83
CA ILE A 358 -8.85 -5.87 22.12
C ILE A 358 -10.00 -4.92 22.44
N GLN A 359 -10.79 -5.22 23.48
CA GLN A 359 -11.76 -4.29 24.04
C GLN A 359 -11.19 -3.61 25.27
N TYR A 360 -11.33 -2.28 25.35
CA TYR A 360 -10.80 -1.48 26.46
C TYR A 360 -11.52 -1.76 27.79
N ASN A 361 -12.67 -2.44 27.77
CA ASN A 361 -13.38 -2.93 28.96
C ASN A 361 -12.95 -4.35 29.39
N ARG A 362 -11.67 -4.69 29.20
CA ARG A 362 -11.01 -5.91 29.72
C ARG A 362 -11.32 -7.24 29.02
N SER A 363 -12.04 -7.23 27.91
CA SER A 363 -12.28 -8.45 27.12
C SER A 363 -11.39 -8.47 25.89
N CYS A 364 -10.56 -9.50 25.77
CA CYS A 364 -9.79 -9.75 24.56
C CYS A 364 -10.20 -11.09 23.94
N TYR A 365 -10.15 -11.16 22.62
CA TYR A 365 -10.55 -12.36 21.87
C TYR A 365 -9.49 -12.69 20.84
N GLU A 366 -9.21 -13.98 20.65
CA GLU A 366 -8.32 -14.51 19.62
C GLU A 366 -9.12 -15.47 18.74
N SER A 367 -8.97 -15.36 17.42
CA SER A 367 -9.55 -16.30 16.48
C SER A 367 -8.79 -17.63 16.47
N SER A 368 -9.46 -18.72 16.14
CA SER A 368 -8.80 -19.98 15.83
C SER A 368 -7.88 -19.85 14.61
N LEU A 369 -6.92 -20.76 14.50
CA LEU A 369 -5.93 -20.76 13.43
C LEU A 369 -6.63 -20.92 12.07
N ASN A 370 -6.47 -19.93 11.19
CA ASN A 370 -7.10 -19.83 9.87
C ASN A 370 -8.64 -19.82 9.88
N ASP A 371 -9.28 -19.65 11.04
CA ASP A 371 -10.73 -19.63 11.16
C ASP A 371 -11.17 -18.38 11.92
N ILE A 372 -11.82 -17.48 11.19
CA ILE A 372 -12.39 -16.24 11.74
C ILE A 372 -13.75 -16.47 12.40
N ASN A 373 -14.35 -17.67 12.35
CA ASN A 373 -15.65 -17.93 12.94
C ASN A 373 -15.57 -18.52 14.36
N THR A 374 -14.40 -19.00 14.78
CA THR A 374 -14.21 -19.52 16.14
C THR A 374 -13.33 -18.56 16.93
N TRP A 375 -13.84 -18.06 18.06
CA TRP A 375 -13.14 -17.09 18.91
C TRP A 375 -13.03 -17.59 20.34
N THR A 376 -11.86 -17.40 20.95
CA THR A 376 -11.61 -17.70 22.35
C THR A 376 -11.32 -16.40 23.09
N GLN A 377 -12.09 -16.14 24.16
CA GLN A 377 -11.80 -15.03 25.06
C GLN A 377 -10.55 -15.33 25.89
N PHE A 378 -9.68 -14.35 26.07
CA PHE A 378 -8.55 -14.43 26.98
C PHE A 378 -8.42 -13.15 27.83
N GLY A 379 -7.89 -13.30 29.03
CA GLY A 379 -7.62 -12.18 29.93
C GLY A 379 -6.29 -11.51 29.60
N THR A 380 -6.23 -10.19 29.76
CA THR A 380 -4.98 -9.42 29.73
C THR A 380 -4.73 -8.82 31.11
N SER A 381 -3.55 -9.00 31.68
CA SER A 381 -3.22 -8.56 33.05
C SER A 381 -3.13 -7.04 33.22
N ASN A 382 -2.92 -6.29 32.13
CA ASN A 382 -2.72 -4.85 32.13
C ASN A 382 -3.63 -4.19 31.09
N ILE A 383 -4.85 -3.84 31.47
CA ILE A 383 -5.72 -2.99 30.63
C ILE A 383 -5.55 -1.56 31.08
N PHE A 384 -4.97 -0.73 30.20
CA PHE A 384 -4.98 0.73 30.33
C PHE A 384 -6.43 1.19 30.47
N GLY A 385 -6.71 2.17 31.34
CA GLY A 385 -8.05 2.56 31.83
C GLY A 385 -9.15 2.82 30.78
N GLU A 386 -10.14 3.65 31.09
CA GLU A 386 -11.30 3.91 30.19
C GLU A 386 -10.95 4.70 28.89
N GLY A 387 -9.74 4.50 28.37
CA GLY A 387 -9.20 5.15 27.19
C GLY A 387 -9.98 4.82 25.92
N TYR A 388 -10.04 5.85 25.08
CA TYR A 388 -10.55 5.83 23.72
C TYR A 388 -9.74 4.87 22.80
N PRO A 389 -10.30 4.49 21.63
CA PRO A 389 -9.77 3.47 20.71
C PRO A 389 -8.36 3.74 20.11
N ARG A 390 -8.04 3.08 19.01
CA ARG A 390 -6.77 3.26 18.27
C ARG A 390 -6.77 4.61 17.51
N HIS A 391 -5.69 5.38 17.64
CA HIS A 391 -5.48 6.67 16.94
C HIS A 391 -4.63 6.53 15.67
N SER A 392 -3.83 5.46 15.56
CA SER A 392 -2.99 5.16 14.39
C SER A 392 -3.46 3.89 13.67
N TYR A 393 -2.78 3.51 12.59
CA TYR A 393 -2.78 2.12 12.13
C TYR A 393 -2.01 1.22 13.13
N SER A 394 -2.20 -0.10 13.03
CA SER A 394 -1.39 -1.08 13.77
C SER A 394 -0.19 -1.54 12.94
N LEU A 395 0.98 -1.60 13.57
CA LEU A 395 2.21 -2.13 12.98
C LEU A 395 2.52 -3.50 13.58
N LEU A 396 2.57 -4.54 12.75
CA LEU A 396 3.12 -5.83 13.16
C LEU A 396 4.64 -5.81 12.97
N TYR A 397 5.40 -5.98 14.05
CA TYR A 397 6.86 -6.07 13.98
C TYR A 397 7.34 -7.18 14.92
N LYS A 398 8.01 -8.19 14.34
CA LYS A 398 8.32 -9.45 15.03
C LYS A 398 7.05 -10.11 15.57
N ASP A 399 7.02 -10.48 16.84
CA ASP A 399 5.90 -11.17 17.51
C ASP A 399 5.01 -10.19 18.31
N SER A 400 5.00 -8.91 17.93
CA SER A 400 4.24 -7.88 18.62
C SER A 400 3.50 -6.96 17.65
N PHE A 401 2.30 -6.54 18.05
CA PHE A 401 1.63 -5.40 17.42
C PHE A 401 1.94 -4.12 18.20
N TYR A 402 2.16 -3.04 17.46
CA TYR A 402 2.37 -1.71 18.01
C TYR A 402 1.32 -0.76 17.46
N PHE A 403 0.76 0.10 18.31
CA PHE A 403 -0.21 1.12 17.90
C PHE A 403 -0.25 2.28 18.90
N ILE A 404 -0.72 3.43 18.44
CA ILE A 404 -0.95 4.62 19.25
C ILE A 404 -2.42 4.67 19.64
N THR A 405 -2.69 4.87 20.92
CA THR A 405 -4.03 5.13 21.46
C THR A 405 -4.34 6.62 21.44
N CYS A 406 -5.58 6.98 21.68
CA CYS A 406 -6.05 8.36 21.53
C CYS A 406 -5.63 9.30 22.65
N ASP A 407 -5.19 8.73 23.78
CA ASP A 407 -4.43 9.43 24.81
C ASP A 407 -2.92 9.44 24.52
N TYR A 408 -2.53 9.20 23.26
CA TYR A 408 -1.17 9.27 22.73
C TYR A 408 -0.19 8.34 23.44
N ARG A 409 -0.64 7.14 23.82
CA ARG A 409 0.24 6.11 24.38
C ARG A 409 0.65 5.14 23.29
N LEU A 410 1.95 4.86 23.22
CA LEU A 410 2.49 3.75 22.43
C LEU A 410 2.25 2.44 23.20
N ILE A 411 1.43 1.58 22.62
CA ILE A 411 1.07 0.28 23.16
C ILE A 411 1.73 -0.82 22.34
N GLU A 412 2.31 -1.79 23.04
CA GLU A 412 2.74 -3.07 22.49
C GLU A 412 1.77 -4.16 22.93
N PHE A 413 1.30 -4.98 21.98
CA PHE A 413 0.60 -6.22 22.23
C PHE A 413 1.50 -7.41 21.85
N ASP A 414 2.04 -8.06 22.87
CA ASP A 414 2.91 -9.24 22.76
C ASP A 414 2.07 -10.48 22.43
N LEU A 415 2.24 -11.05 21.23
CA LEU A 415 1.42 -12.16 20.75
C LEU A 415 1.68 -13.47 21.48
N LYS A 416 2.91 -13.67 21.97
CA LYS A 416 3.30 -14.89 22.67
C LYS A 416 2.68 -14.93 24.06
N ASN A 417 2.81 -13.83 24.80
CA ASN A 417 2.34 -13.75 26.19
C ASN A 417 0.90 -13.24 26.28
N LYS A 418 0.33 -12.74 25.17
CA LYS A 418 -1.00 -12.12 25.11
C LYS A 418 -1.13 -10.97 26.10
N GLN A 419 -0.10 -10.14 26.17
CA GLN A 419 0.00 -9.04 27.13
C GLN A 419 0.09 -7.71 26.42
N LEU A 420 -0.62 -6.73 26.98
CA LEU A 420 -0.51 -5.34 26.61
C LEU A 420 0.52 -4.64 27.51
N LYS A 421 1.43 -3.90 26.89
CA LYS A 421 2.46 -3.11 27.57
C LYS A 421 2.39 -1.67 27.07
N HIS A 422 2.40 -0.73 28.01
CA HIS A 422 2.54 0.68 27.70
C HIS A 422 4.03 0.97 27.67
N LEU A 423 4.51 1.38 26.50
CA LEU A 423 5.93 1.66 26.31
C LEU A 423 6.25 3.11 26.66
N LYS A 424 5.42 4.04 26.18
CA LYS A 424 5.68 5.48 26.30
C LYS A 424 4.42 6.31 26.11
N THR A 425 4.31 7.43 26.83
CA THR A 425 3.34 8.51 26.53
C THR A 425 4.04 9.54 25.66
N LEU A 426 3.42 9.92 24.54
CA LEU A 426 4.01 10.74 23.49
C LEU A 426 3.60 12.21 23.54
#